data_AF-A0AAW0XMY9-F1
#
_entry.id   AF-A0AAW0XMY9-F1
#
_cell.length_a   1.000
_cell.length_b   1.000
_cell.length_c   1.000
_cell.angle_alpha   90.00
_cell.angle_beta   90.00
_cell.angle_gamma   90.00
#
_symmetry.space_group_name_H-M   'P 1'
#
loop_
_entity.id
_entity.type
_entity.pdbx_description
1 polymer ?
#
loop_
_entity_poly.entity_id
_entity_poly.type
_entity_poly.pdbx_seq_one_letter_code
_entity_poly.pdbx_strand_id
1 'polypeptide(L)'
;MACVEDFFTKLERCTNEQEQRDLNISRKAIDAGIDFICYKGGDRIALFIGEDGEECIKSQKDNINTCIEEKVPDIEEGKSNPLGINIRLLSINEENCKKMNDMHQCVVKYTEKCNDPTPSNILDSLITQVLKVTPCWQTSSAPTLSSTQYLLSPMLTLLAAALTAANILL
;
A
#
# COMPACT_ATOMS: atom_id res chain seq x y z
N MET A 1 13.48 8.41 18.41
CA MET A 1 13.47 8.24 16.94
C MET A 1 14.61 9.01 16.23
N ALA A 2 15.70 9.38 16.91
CA ALA A 2 16.74 10.25 16.34
C ALA A 2 17.42 9.67 15.08
N CYS A 3 17.60 8.35 14.99
CA CYS A 3 18.21 7.71 13.82
C CYS A 3 17.36 7.83 12.55
N VAL A 4 16.03 7.75 12.68
CA VAL A 4 15.11 7.90 11.54
C VAL A 4 15.14 9.34 11.05
N GLU A 5 15.08 10.31 11.97
CA GLU A 5 15.17 11.73 11.62
C GLU A 5 16.51 12.11 10.98
N ASP A 6 17.62 11.62 11.51
CA ASP A 6 18.96 11.85 10.94
C ASP A 6 19.09 11.25 9.54
N PHE A 7 18.49 10.08 9.31
CA PHE A 7 18.49 9.42 8.00
C PHE A 7 17.72 10.26 6.97
N PHE A 8 16.49 10.66 7.27
CA PHE A 8 15.69 11.49 6.36
C PHE A 8 16.34 12.84 6.10
N THR A 9 16.88 13.50 7.13
CA THR A 9 17.60 14.78 6.99
C THR A 9 18.81 14.67 6.05
N LYS A 10 19.52 13.54 6.08
CA LYS A 10 20.65 13.29 5.16
C LYS A 10 20.17 13.01 3.75
N LEU A 11 19.08 12.25 3.58
CA LEU A 11 18.50 11.96 2.28
C LEU A 11 17.96 13.20 1.58
N GLU A 12 17.32 14.11 2.31
CA GLU A 12 16.74 15.35 1.76
C GLU A 12 17.76 16.21 0.98
N ARG A 13 19.04 16.12 1.35
CA ARG A 13 20.16 16.84 0.67
C ARG A 13 20.53 16.26 -0.68
N CYS A 14 20.14 15.01 -0.95
CA CYS A 14 20.43 14.30 -2.19
C CYS A 14 19.25 14.33 -3.17
N THR A 15 18.17 15.02 -2.81
CA THR A 15 16.89 14.97 -3.53
C THR A 15 16.49 16.30 -4.16
N ASN A 16 15.80 16.22 -5.29
CA ASN A 16 15.11 17.36 -5.90
C ASN A 16 13.76 17.65 -5.21
N GLU A 17 13.07 18.71 -5.62
CA GLU A 17 11.81 19.13 -4.98
C GLU A 17 10.70 18.05 -5.00
N GLN A 18 10.58 17.27 -6.07
CA GLN A 18 9.59 16.20 -6.15
C GLN A 18 9.97 15.06 -5.21
N GLU A 19 11.23 14.65 -5.22
CA GLU A 19 11.74 13.60 -4.34
C GLU A 19 11.64 14.00 -2.86
N GLN A 20 11.83 15.29 -2.51
CA GLN A 20 11.58 15.78 -1.16
C GLN A 20 10.12 15.66 -0.74
N ARG A 21 9.17 15.94 -1.66
CA ARG A 21 7.74 15.73 -1.40
C ARG A 21 7.43 14.25 -1.15
N ASP A 22 7.97 13.38 -1.98
CA ASP A 22 7.79 11.93 -1.89
C ASP A 22 8.39 11.38 -0.58
N LEU A 23 9.61 11.82 -0.21
CA LEU A 23 10.24 11.49 1.07
C LEU A 23 9.41 11.93 2.28
N ASN A 24 8.82 13.12 2.23
CA ASN A 24 7.94 13.60 3.31
C ASN A 24 6.67 12.74 3.45
N ILE A 25 6.11 12.26 2.33
CA ILE A 25 5.01 11.29 2.34
C ILE A 25 5.48 9.98 2.95
N SER A 26 6.66 9.47 2.56
CA SER A 26 7.24 8.26 3.15
C SER A 26 7.47 8.39 4.66
N ARG A 27 7.95 9.54 5.15
CA ARG A 27 8.12 9.81 6.58
C ARG A 27 6.78 9.68 7.32
N LYS A 28 5.73 10.35 6.83
CA LYS A 28 4.37 10.25 7.41
C LYS A 28 3.83 8.82 7.40
N ALA A 29 4.11 8.07 6.32
CA ALA A 29 3.72 6.67 6.19
C ALA A 29 4.41 5.79 7.25
N ILE A 30 5.70 5.99 7.48
CA ILE A 30 6.46 5.30 8.54
C ILE A 30 5.92 5.68 9.92
N ASP A 31 5.68 6.97 10.19
CA ASP A 31 5.11 7.44 11.45
C ASP A 31 3.75 6.78 11.72
N ALA A 32 2.87 6.72 10.71
CA ALA A 32 1.58 6.05 10.81
C ALA A 32 1.71 4.54 11.12
N GLY A 33 2.72 3.87 10.55
CA GLY A 33 3.02 2.47 10.86
C GLY A 33 3.54 2.26 12.28
N ILE A 34 4.41 3.16 12.74
CA ILE A 34 4.96 3.13 14.11
C ILE A 34 3.86 3.40 15.13
N ASP A 35 3.03 4.42 14.90
CA ASP A 35 1.86 4.71 15.74
C ASP A 35 0.89 3.53 15.80
N PHE A 36 0.75 2.77 14.69
CA PHE A 36 -0.06 1.57 14.67
C PHE A 36 0.52 0.47 15.56
N ILE A 37 1.79 0.12 15.37
CA ILE A 37 2.48 -0.98 16.07
C ILE A 37 2.65 -0.65 17.56
N CYS A 38 3.03 0.59 17.89
CA CYS A 38 3.26 1.07 19.25
C CYS A 38 1.98 1.52 19.97
N TYR A 39 0.80 1.29 19.37
CA TYR A 39 -0.48 1.60 20.00
C TYR A 39 -0.57 0.99 21.41
N LYS A 40 -0.96 1.82 22.39
CA LYS A 40 -1.06 1.45 23.81
C LYS A 40 0.22 0.79 24.38
N GLY A 41 1.39 1.31 24.00
CA GLY A 41 2.65 0.76 24.49
C GLY A 41 3.09 -0.53 23.80
N GLY A 42 2.51 -0.83 22.62
CA GLY A 42 2.91 -1.97 21.80
C GLY A 42 1.94 -3.15 21.84
N ASP A 43 0.69 -2.97 22.26
CA ASP A 43 -0.29 -4.06 22.34
C ASP A 43 -0.42 -4.82 21.00
N ARG A 44 -0.38 -4.10 19.87
CA ARG A 44 -0.51 -4.73 18.55
C ARG A 44 0.69 -5.57 18.16
N ILE A 45 1.91 -5.11 18.48
CA ILE A 45 3.12 -5.90 18.21
C ILE A 45 3.26 -7.05 19.19
N ALA A 46 2.85 -6.85 20.45
CA ALA A 46 2.81 -7.91 21.45
C ALA A 46 1.83 -9.01 21.02
N LEU A 47 0.63 -8.65 20.54
CA LEU A 47 -0.33 -9.60 19.99
C LEU A 47 0.21 -10.32 18.76
N PHE A 48 0.83 -9.58 17.83
CA PHE A 48 1.46 -10.19 16.65
C PHE A 48 2.50 -11.26 17.02
N ILE A 49 3.36 -10.97 17.99
CA ILE A 49 4.39 -11.91 18.47
C ILE A 49 3.75 -13.07 19.26
N GLY A 50 2.73 -12.77 20.07
CA GLY A 50 2.04 -13.76 20.91
C GLY A 50 1.27 -14.81 20.11
N GLU A 51 0.79 -14.46 18.91
CA GLU A 51 0.08 -15.35 17.98
C GLU A 51 1.00 -15.90 16.88
N ASP A 52 2.28 -16.13 17.21
CA ASP A 52 3.29 -16.73 16.31
C ASP A 52 3.46 -16.00 14.97
N GLY A 53 3.21 -14.69 14.92
CA GLY A 53 3.29 -13.91 13.69
C GLY A 53 4.67 -13.90 13.05
N GLU A 54 5.73 -13.97 13.86
CA GLU A 54 7.08 -14.15 13.36
C GLU A 54 7.28 -15.48 12.63
N GLU A 55 6.77 -16.58 13.19
CA GLU A 55 6.87 -17.91 12.58
C GLU A 55 6.03 -17.97 11.30
N CYS A 56 4.85 -17.35 11.31
CA CYS A 56 4.01 -17.19 10.12
C CYS A 56 4.78 -16.53 8.97
N ILE A 57 5.40 -15.36 9.20
CA ILE A 57 6.20 -14.69 8.16
C ILE A 57 7.39 -15.55 7.73
N LYS A 58 8.12 -16.17 8.68
CA LYS A 58 9.28 -17.01 8.36
C LYS A 58 8.90 -18.21 7.48
N SER A 59 7.80 -18.89 7.79
CA SER A 59 7.32 -20.04 7.03
C SER A 59 6.80 -19.68 5.64
N GLN A 60 6.32 -18.45 5.45
CA GLN A 60 5.79 -17.94 4.17
C GLN A 60 6.78 -17.07 3.40
N LYS A 61 8.00 -16.89 3.90
CA LYS A 61 8.99 -15.96 3.35
C LYS A 61 9.21 -16.13 1.85
N ASP A 62 9.47 -17.36 1.40
CA ASP A 62 9.79 -17.61 -0.01
C ASP A 62 8.57 -17.37 -0.90
N ASN A 63 7.38 -17.78 -0.44
CA ASN A 63 6.13 -17.53 -1.15
C ASN A 63 5.83 -16.03 -1.31
N ILE A 64 6.03 -15.25 -0.23
CA ILE A 64 5.85 -13.80 -0.24
C ILE A 64 6.86 -13.16 -1.19
N ASN A 65 8.14 -13.54 -1.10
CA ASN A 65 9.19 -13.02 -1.96
C ASN A 65 8.91 -13.30 -3.44
N THR A 66 8.59 -14.55 -3.81
CA THR A 66 8.24 -14.89 -5.19
C THR A 66 7.05 -14.07 -5.68
N CYS A 67 5.99 -13.92 -4.88
CA CYS A 67 4.84 -13.09 -5.27
C CYS A 67 5.23 -11.63 -5.50
N ILE A 68 6.06 -11.06 -4.64
CA ILE A 68 6.54 -9.69 -4.77
C ILE A 68 7.41 -9.54 -6.02
N GLU A 69 8.33 -10.46 -6.28
CA GLU A 69 9.22 -10.43 -7.45
C GLU A 69 8.43 -10.53 -8.76
N GLU A 70 7.40 -11.39 -8.82
CA GLU A 70 6.51 -11.51 -9.98
C GLU A 70 5.71 -10.23 -10.26
N LYS A 71 5.34 -9.49 -9.21
CA LYS A 71 4.48 -8.30 -9.30
C LYS A 71 5.26 -6.98 -9.41
N VAL A 72 6.47 -6.96 -8.87
CA VAL A 72 7.33 -5.79 -8.74
C VAL A 72 8.75 -6.17 -9.19
N PRO A 73 8.97 -6.34 -10.52
CA PRO A 73 10.25 -6.81 -11.05
C PRO A 73 11.43 -5.90 -10.68
N ASP A 74 11.18 -4.61 -10.46
CA ASP A 74 12.15 -3.62 -9.99
C ASP A 74 12.88 -4.02 -8.69
N ILE A 75 12.29 -4.89 -7.87
CA ILE A 75 12.91 -5.38 -6.63
C ILE A 75 14.07 -6.32 -6.93
N GLU A 76 14.01 -7.12 -8.00
CA GLU A 76 15.16 -7.92 -8.42
C GLU A 76 16.31 -7.05 -8.91
N GLU A 77 16.01 -5.98 -9.64
CA GLU A 77 17.01 -5.00 -10.08
C GLU A 77 17.70 -4.33 -8.88
N GLY A 78 16.93 -4.02 -7.82
CA GLY A 78 17.42 -3.44 -6.58
C GLY A 78 18.40 -4.32 -5.80
N LYS A 79 18.33 -5.65 -5.90
CA LYS A 79 19.27 -6.57 -5.23
C LYS A 79 20.71 -6.41 -5.70
N SER A 80 20.90 -5.91 -6.92
CA SER A 80 22.23 -5.65 -7.49
C SER A 80 22.81 -4.29 -7.06
N ASN A 81 22.02 -3.44 -6.40
CA ASN A 81 22.45 -2.13 -5.92
C ASN A 81 23.11 -2.26 -4.52
N PRO A 82 24.37 -1.81 -4.33
CA PRO A 82 25.07 -1.90 -3.05
C PRO A 82 24.45 -1.07 -1.91
N LEU A 83 23.58 -0.10 -2.22
CA LEU A 83 22.78 0.63 -1.23
C LEU A 83 21.45 -0.07 -0.90
N GLY A 84 21.04 -1.08 -1.68
CA GLY A 84 19.78 -1.82 -1.50
C GLY A 84 18.50 -0.99 -1.65
N ILE A 85 18.63 0.30 -2.01
CA ILE A 85 17.50 1.24 -2.11
C ILE A 85 17.39 1.71 -3.55
N ASN A 86 16.31 1.28 -4.23
CA ASN A 86 15.90 1.91 -5.48
C ASN A 86 15.00 3.10 -5.13
N ILE A 87 15.56 4.31 -5.07
CA ILE A 87 14.83 5.53 -4.71
C ILE A 87 13.65 5.81 -5.67
N ARG A 88 13.68 5.26 -6.89
CA ARG A 88 12.55 5.34 -7.82
C ARG A 88 11.32 4.59 -7.32
N LEU A 89 11.50 3.55 -6.51
CA LEU A 89 10.41 2.81 -5.86
C LEU A 89 9.74 3.64 -4.76
N LEU A 90 10.44 4.66 -4.23
CA LEU A 90 9.90 5.61 -3.26
C LEU A 90 9.11 6.74 -3.91
N SER A 91 9.22 6.92 -5.23
CA SER A 91 8.46 7.94 -5.94
C SER A 91 6.96 7.67 -5.85
N ILE A 92 6.18 8.68 -5.49
CA ILE A 92 4.72 8.53 -5.31
C ILE A 92 4.03 8.85 -6.62
N ASN A 93 3.75 7.80 -7.40
CA ASN A 93 3.03 7.87 -8.66
C ASN A 93 2.06 6.67 -8.78
N GLU A 94 1.20 6.68 -9.79
CA GLU A 94 0.17 5.65 -9.97
C GLU A 94 0.75 4.23 -10.12
N GLU A 95 1.84 4.09 -10.88
CA GLU A 95 2.52 2.81 -11.11
C GLU A 95 3.08 2.23 -9.80
N ASN A 96 3.80 3.04 -9.03
CA ASN A 96 4.38 2.63 -7.76
C ASN A 96 3.30 2.40 -6.70
N CYS A 97 2.21 3.16 -6.70
CA CYS A 97 1.07 2.88 -5.83
C CYS A 97 0.44 1.52 -6.15
N LYS A 98 0.33 1.15 -7.45
CA LYS A 98 -0.12 -0.19 -7.83
C LYS A 98 0.86 -1.26 -7.33
N LYS A 99 2.17 -1.05 -7.48
CA LYS A 99 3.21 -1.96 -6.96
C LYS A 99 3.10 -2.14 -5.45
N MET A 100 2.89 -1.07 -4.68
CA MET A 100 2.69 -1.13 -3.23
C MET A 100 1.43 -1.95 -2.86
N ASN A 101 0.33 -1.77 -3.59
CA ASN A 101 -0.89 -2.55 -3.39
C ASN A 101 -0.69 -4.03 -3.76
N ASP A 102 0.04 -4.33 -4.84
CA ASP A 102 0.38 -5.70 -5.21
C ASP A 102 1.25 -6.35 -4.11
N MET A 103 2.21 -5.62 -3.51
CA MET A 103 3.00 -6.09 -2.37
C MET A 103 2.14 -6.36 -1.13
N HIS A 104 1.21 -5.46 -0.81
CA HIS A 104 0.24 -5.63 0.28
C HIS A 104 -0.55 -6.92 0.10
N GLN A 105 -1.11 -7.15 -1.09
CA GLN A 105 -1.86 -8.35 -1.42
C GLN A 105 -1.00 -9.61 -1.29
N CYS A 106 0.27 -9.58 -1.71
CA CYS A 106 1.18 -10.70 -1.53
C CYS A 106 1.38 -11.05 -0.05
N VAL A 107 1.63 -10.05 0.80
CA VAL A 107 1.82 -10.28 2.25
C VAL A 107 0.57 -10.90 2.87
N VAL A 108 -0.61 -10.33 2.61
CA VAL A 108 -1.87 -10.81 3.19
C VAL A 108 -2.19 -12.22 2.67
N LYS A 109 -2.18 -12.44 1.35
CA LYS A 109 -2.50 -13.72 0.70
C LYS A 109 -1.76 -14.91 1.28
N TYR A 110 -0.49 -14.76 1.67
CA TYR A 110 0.30 -15.86 2.20
C TYR A 110 0.26 -15.94 3.73
N THR A 111 0.15 -14.81 4.43
CA THR A 111 0.00 -14.82 5.89
C THR A 111 -1.37 -15.32 6.34
N GLU A 112 -2.41 -15.18 5.52
CA GLU A 112 -3.73 -15.80 5.74
C GLU A 112 -3.70 -17.33 5.75
N LYS A 113 -2.62 -17.95 5.23
CA LYS A 113 -2.45 -19.42 5.21
C LYS A 113 -1.86 -19.98 6.50
N CYS A 114 -1.47 -19.12 7.43
CA CYS A 114 -0.99 -19.52 8.74
C CYS A 114 -2.14 -20.07 9.60
N ASN A 115 -1.81 -20.83 10.63
CA ASN A 115 -2.82 -21.49 11.47
C ASN A 115 -3.71 -20.48 12.21
N ASP A 116 -3.12 -19.37 12.65
CA ASP A 116 -3.84 -18.27 13.28
C ASP A 116 -4.00 -17.11 12.28
N PRO A 117 -5.21 -16.53 12.12
CA PRO A 117 -5.45 -15.42 11.22
C PRO A 117 -4.99 -14.06 11.78
N THR A 118 -4.72 -13.97 13.09
CA THR A 118 -4.38 -12.73 13.80
C THR A 118 -3.14 -12.04 13.23
N PRO A 119 -2.01 -12.72 12.96
CA PRO A 119 -0.85 -12.11 12.31
C PRO A 119 -1.20 -11.45 10.97
N SER A 120 -2.00 -12.12 10.15
CA SER A 120 -2.41 -11.57 8.85
C SER A 120 -3.29 -10.34 8.99
N ASN A 121 -4.29 -10.37 9.88
CA ASN A 121 -5.16 -9.23 10.16
C ASN A 121 -4.38 -8.00 10.68
N ILE A 122 -3.35 -8.22 11.51
CA ILE A 122 -2.49 -7.15 12.01
C ILE A 122 -1.65 -6.56 10.87
N LEU A 123 -1.06 -7.40 10.01
CA LEU A 123 -0.28 -6.94 8.86
C LEU A 123 -1.14 -6.19 7.85
N ASP A 124 -2.35 -6.68 7.56
CA ASP A 124 -3.32 -6.00 6.69
C ASP A 124 -3.68 -4.62 7.24
N SER A 125 -4.00 -4.55 8.52
CA SER A 125 -4.36 -3.30 9.20
C SER A 125 -3.18 -2.33 9.26
N LEU A 126 -1.96 -2.83 9.50
CA LEU A 126 -0.74 -2.04 9.50
C LEU A 126 -0.50 -1.42 8.12
N ILE A 127 -0.47 -2.24 7.07
CA ILE A 127 -0.20 -1.76 5.71
C ILE A 127 -1.31 -0.80 5.26
N THR A 128 -2.57 -1.09 5.58
CA THR A 128 -3.69 -0.18 5.36
C THR A 128 -3.49 1.16 6.06
N GLN A 129 -3.04 1.18 7.32
CA GLN A 129 -2.79 2.42 8.06
C GLN A 129 -1.67 3.25 7.44
N VAL A 130 -0.60 2.59 6.96
CA VAL A 130 0.51 3.21 6.23
C VAL A 130 0.01 3.81 4.91
N LEU A 131 -0.81 3.08 4.14
CA LEU A 131 -1.32 3.56 2.85
C LEU A 131 -2.27 4.75 2.99
N LYS A 132 -3.13 4.78 4.01
CA LYS A 132 -4.13 5.84 4.25
C LYS A 132 -3.57 7.25 4.33
N VAL A 133 -2.31 7.41 4.71
CA VAL A 133 -1.64 8.73 4.79
C VAL A 133 -0.90 9.10 3.50
N THR A 134 -1.02 8.27 2.46
CA THR A 134 -0.41 8.47 1.14
C THR A 134 -1.48 8.66 0.07
N PRO A 135 -1.13 9.25 -1.09
CA PRO A 135 -1.99 9.24 -2.28
C PRO A 135 -2.36 7.83 -2.77
N CYS A 136 -1.60 6.78 -2.43
CA CYS A 136 -1.84 5.41 -2.86
C CYS A 136 -3.09 4.75 -2.26
N TRP A 137 -3.66 5.32 -1.20
CA TRP A 137 -4.93 4.85 -0.64
C TRP A 137 -6.11 4.98 -1.61
N GLN A 138 -6.07 5.99 -2.49
CA GLN A 138 -7.14 6.23 -3.44
C GLN A 138 -7.15 5.16 -4.55
N THR A 139 -5.97 4.65 -4.92
CA THR A 139 -5.81 3.56 -5.89
C THR A 139 -6.03 2.18 -5.28
N SER A 140 -5.80 1.99 -3.98
CA SER A 140 -6.11 0.73 -3.27
C SER A 140 -7.61 0.51 -3.07
N SER A 141 -8.38 1.60 -3.06
CA SER A 141 -9.83 1.61 -2.82
C SER A 141 -10.65 1.50 -4.11
N ALA A 142 -10.02 1.52 -5.29
CA ALA A 142 -10.69 1.22 -6.54
C ALA A 142 -10.91 -0.30 -6.58
N PRO A 143 -12.17 -0.79 -6.59
CA PRO A 143 -12.41 -2.18 -6.95
C PRO A 143 -11.74 -2.41 -8.30
N THR A 144 -11.06 -3.53 -8.48
CA THR A 144 -10.76 -4.02 -9.82
C THR A 144 -12.09 -4.14 -10.55
N LEU A 145 -12.45 -3.10 -11.30
CA LEU A 145 -13.37 -3.23 -12.42
C LEU A 145 -12.64 -4.15 -13.38
N SER A 146 -12.82 -5.46 -13.17
CA SER A 146 -12.77 -6.42 -14.26
C SER A 146 -13.53 -5.76 -15.39
N SER A 147 -12.84 -5.53 -16.51
CA SER A 147 -13.42 -5.11 -17.78
C SER A 147 -14.37 -6.22 -18.26
N THR A 148 -15.48 -6.39 -17.55
CA THR A 148 -16.62 -7.16 -17.96
C THR A 148 -17.65 -6.11 -18.36
N GLN A 149 -17.88 -6.06 -19.67
CA GLN A 149 -18.82 -5.20 -20.34
C GLN A 149 -20.14 -5.07 -19.56
N TYR A 150 -20.41 -3.90 -18.99
CA TYR A 150 -21.77 -3.50 -18.65
C TYR A 150 -22.08 -2.21 -19.41
N LEU A 151 -22.73 -2.42 -20.54
CA LEU A 151 -23.60 -1.44 -21.18
C LEU A 151 -24.59 -0.94 -20.12
N LEU A 152 -24.35 0.22 -19.50
CA LEU A 152 -25.36 0.95 -18.74
C LEU A 152 -25.89 2.12 -19.57
N SER A 153 -26.53 1.74 -20.68
CA SER A 153 -27.78 2.34 -21.15
C SER A 153 -28.89 1.55 -20.45
N PRO A 154 -29.72 2.14 -19.55
CA PRO A 154 -30.84 3.02 -19.92
C PRO A 154 -31.16 4.14 -18.89
N MET A 155 -30.33 4.35 -17.86
CA MET A 155 -30.59 5.44 -16.89
C MET A 155 -30.38 6.83 -17.50
N LEU A 156 -29.42 6.95 -18.43
CA LEU A 156 -29.19 8.21 -19.15
C LEU A 156 -30.37 8.57 -20.07
N THR A 157 -31.04 7.57 -20.66
CA THR A 157 -32.22 7.81 -21.51
C THR A 157 -33.44 8.20 -20.68
N LEU A 158 -33.59 7.64 -19.47
CA LEU A 158 -34.62 8.07 -18.51
C LEU A 158 -34.42 9.50 -18.00
N LEU A 159 -33.17 9.91 -17.74
CA LEU A 159 -32.83 11.29 -17.38
C LEU A 159 -33.09 12.26 -18.54
N ALA A 160 -32.71 11.91 -19.77
CA ALA A 160 -32.99 12.72 -20.95
C ALA A 160 -34.50 12.86 -21.24
N ALA A 161 -35.28 11.79 -21.04
CA ALA A 161 -36.74 11.82 -21.18
C ALA A 161 -37.42 12.65 -20.08
N ALA A 162 -36.92 12.60 -18.84
CA ALA A 162 -37.43 13.42 -17.74
C ALA A 162 -37.12 14.92 -17.94
N LEU A 163 -35.96 15.26 -18.50
CA LEU A 163 -35.56 16.65 -18.78
C LEU A 163 -36.33 17.27 -19.95
N THR A 164 -36.65 16.48 -20.97
CA THR A 164 -37.51 16.90 -22.10
C THR A 164 -38.98 17.03 -21.69
N ALA A 165 -39.50 16.12 -20.86
CA ALA A 165 -40.86 16.25 -20.30
C ALA A 165 -41.03 17.45 -19.35
N ALA A 166 -39.94 17.93 -18.73
CA ALA A 166 -39.93 19.09 -17.84
C ALA A 166 -39.68 20.44 -18.57
N ASN A 167 -39.51 20.45 -19.91
CA ASN A 167 -39.26 21.66 -20.72
C ASN A 167 -38.00 22.45 -20.30
N ILE A 168 -37.00 21.79 -19.72
CA ILE A 168 -35.77 22.42 -19.21
C ILE A 168 -34.69 22.55 -20.32
N LEU A 169 -34.80 21.75 -21.39
CA LEU A 169 -33.97 21.84 -22.59
C LEU A 169 -34.89 22.05 -23.79
N LEU A 170 -35.11 23.31 -24.16
CA LEU A 170 -35.72 23.72 -25.43
C LEU A 170 -34.70 23.58 -26.57
#